data_AF-A0A0N0LXW5-F1
#
_entry.id   AF-A0A0N0LXW5-F1
#
_cell.length_a   1.000
_cell.length_b   1.000
_cell.length_c   1.000
_cell.angle_alpha   90.00
_cell.angle_beta   90.00
_cell.angle_gamma   90.00
#
_symmetry.space_group_name_H-M   'P 1'
#
loop_
_entity.id
_entity.type
_entity.pdbx_description
1 polymer ?
#
loop_
_entity_poly.entity_id
_entity_poly.type
_entity_poly.pdbx_seq_one_letter_code
_entity_poly.pdbx_strand_id
1 'polypeptide(L)'
;MSFDSKAPSKNQTVVNSTSKSHMAVNTINSRQSQTPITTPHYIPNITKKTVNAANFEGDILDHQAYLDFHNEQQTRLEQRFVIAAKEKIVKLENLLEKGRQHGLPQTQLQEAIDKIAVLKNMQAKLESKGSN
;
A
#
# COMPACT_ATOMS: atom_id res chain seq x y z
N MET A 1 14.59 -44.79 -46.97
CA MET A 1 15.82 -45.16 -46.25
C MET A 1 16.54 -43.88 -45.83
N SER A 2 17.06 -43.87 -44.60
CA SER A 2 17.65 -42.76 -43.82
C SER A 2 18.58 -41.80 -44.58
N PHE A 3 18.71 -40.55 -44.13
CA PHE A 3 19.86 -40.07 -43.34
C PHE A 3 19.60 -38.70 -42.68
N ASP A 4 20.38 -38.49 -41.63
CA ASP A 4 20.29 -37.63 -40.47
C ASP A 4 20.68 -36.14 -40.70
N SER A 5 20.35 -35.30 -39.70
CA SER A 5 21.20 -34.24 -39.12
C SER A 5 20.71 -32.77 -39.12
N LYS A 6 20.39 -32.33 -37.90
CA LYS A 6 21.01 -31.18 -37.19
C LYS A 6 20.69 -29.76 -37.68
N ALA A 7 19.79 -29.09 -36.94
CA ALA A 7 19.65 -27.64 -36.96
C ALA A 7 20.81 -26.94 -36.18
N PRO A 8 21.29 -25.76 -36.61
CA PRO A 8 22.52 -25.15 -36.13
C PRO A 8 22.41 -24.34 -34.83
N SER A 9 23.59 -24.12 -34.26
CA SER A 9 23.94 -23.49 -32.98
C SER A 9 24.33 -22.01 -33.16
N LYS A 10 24.10 -21.23 -32.10
CA LYS A 10 24.69 -19.92 -31.72
C LYS A 10 24.18 -18.66 -32.41
N ASN A 11 23.82 -17.69 -31.58
CA ASN A 11 24.43 -16.36 -31.62
C ASN A 11 24.50 -15.76 -30.20
N GLN A 12 25.72 -15.71 -29.65
CA GLN A 12 26.14 -14.71 -28.67
C GLN A 12 26.41 -13.40 -29.43
N THR A 13 26.11 -12.26 -28.83
CA THR A 13 26.89 -11.05 -29.09
C THR A 13 27.09 -10.30 -27.78
N VAL A 14 28.36 -10.31 -27.39
CA VAL A 14 29.05 -9.48 -26.39
C VAL A 14 29.23 -8.08 -26.97
N VAL A 15 29.11 -7.01 -26.16
CA VAL A 15 29.87 -5.75 -26.24
C VAL A 15 29.50 -4.88 -25.03
N ASN A 16 30.34 -4.08 -24.38
CA ASN A 16 31.77 -3.83 -24.45
C ASN A 16 32.13 -3.07 -23.16
N SER A 17 33.13 -3.55 -22.42
CA SER A 17 33.80 -2.79 -21.37
C SER A 17 35.18 -2.42 -21.90
N THR A 18 35.42 -1.15 -22.21
CA THR A 18 36.78 -0.66 -22.44
C THR A 18 36.98 0.72 -21.85
N SER A 19 37.89 0.71 -20.88
CA SER A 19 38.43 1.75 -20.03
C SER A 19 39.09 2.92 -20.78
N LYS A 20 39.31 4.03 -20.07
CA LYS A 20 40.61 4.72 -20.05
C LYS A 20 40.76 5.64 -18.85
N SER A 21 42.02 5.71 -18.44
CA SER A 21 42.52 5.95 -17.09
C SER A 21 42.98 7.39 -16.89
N HIS A 22 43.01 7.85 -15.63
CA HIS A 22 44.02 8.80 -15.16
C HIS A 22 44.53 8.36 -13.78
N MET A 23 45.79 7.94 -13.72
CA MET A 23 46.64 7.97 -12.51
C MET A 23 47.02 9.45 -12.27
N ALA A 24 47.28 10.00 -11.09
CA ALA A 24 48.08 9.49 -9.98
C ALA A 24 47.90 10.32 -8.68
N VAL A 25 48.00 9.64 -7.53
CA VAL A 25 48.67 10.03 -6.26
C VAL A 25 48.13 11.24 -5.48
N ASN A 26 47.60 11.01 -4.27
CA ASN A 26 48.41 11.22 -3.06
C ASN A 26 47.89 10.45 -1.83
N THR A 27 48.84 9.79 -1.16
CA THR A 27 48.67 8.99 0.05
C THR A 27 48.31 9.86 1.25
N ILE A 28 47.21 9.54 1.95
CA ILE A 28 47.10 9.78 3.39
C ILE A 28 46.61 8.49 4.03
N ASN A 29 47.54 7.80 4.69
CA ASN A 29 47.24 6.70 5.58
C ASN A 29 46.51 7.26 6.80
N SER A 30 45.24 6.91 6.95
CA SER A 30 44.53 6.98 8.22
C SER A 30 43.72 5.70 8.34
N ARG A 31 44.35 4.62 8.80
CA ARG A 31 43.63 3.44 9.28
C ARG A 31 42.95 3.81 10.60
N GLN A 32 41.89 4.60 10.52
CA GLN A 32 40.84 4.56 11.53
C GLN A 32 40.01 3.33 11.17
N SER A 33 40.08 2.31 12.03
CA SER A 33 39.22 1.14 11.97
C SER A 33 37.77 1.62 12.03
N GLN A 34 37.13 1.76 10.88
CA GLN A 34 35.70 2.04 10.80
C GLN A 34 34.99 0.79 11.32
N THR A 35 34.30 0.92 12.45
CA THR A 35 33.32 -0.07 12.90
C THR A 35 32.31 -0.27 11.77
N PRO A 36 32.00 -1.51 11.36
CA PRO A 36 31.04 -1.76 10.29
C PRO A 36 29.69 -1.15 10.67
N ILE A 37 29.16 -0.28 9.80
CA ILE A 37 27.82 0.28 9.92
C ILE A 37 26.84 -0.89 9.78
N THR A 38 26.33 -1.37 10.90
CA THR A 38 25.26 -2.35 10.94
C THR A 38 23.95 -1.58 10.79
N THR A 39 23.30 -1.73 9.63
CA THR A 39 21.92 -1.26 9.45
C THR A 39 21.03 -2.01 10.44
N PRO A 40 20.36 -1.31 11.39
CA PRO A 40 19.40 -1.99 12.25
C PRO A 40 18.29 -2.56 11.38
N HIS A 41 18.12 -3.87 11.42
CA HIS A 41 17.03 -4.56 10.74
C HIS A 41 15.73 -4.21 11.47
N TYR A 42 15.08 -3.13 11.03
CA TYR A 42 13.83 -2.66 11.63
C TYR A 42 12.69 -3.59 11.21
N ILE A 43 12.11 -4.29 12.18
CA ILE A 43 10.86 -5.02 12.02
C ILE A 43 9.73 -4.14 12.58
N PRO A 44 8.76 -3.71 11.76
CA PRO A 44 7.64 -2.92 12.26
C PRO A 44 6.82 -3.75 13.26
N ASN A 45 6.45 -3.12 14.38
CA ASN A 45 5.57 -3.76 15.37
C ASN A 45 4.17 -3.93 14.77
N ILE A 46 3.80 -5.15 14.37
CA ILE A 46 2.47 -5.47 13.86
C ILE A 46 1.54 -5.66 15.07
N THR A 47 0.88 -4.58 15.49
CA THR A 47 -0.14 -4.68 16.54
C THR A 47 -1.30 -5.54 16.04
N LYS A 48 -1.55 -6.68 16.69
CA LYS A 48 -2.75 -7.49 16.42
C LYS A 48 -3.96 -6.71 16.89
N LYS A 49 -4.67 -6.07 15.97
CA LYS A 49 -5.98 -5.49 16.25
C LYS A 49 -6.99 -6.63 16.31
N THR A 50 -7.38 -7.04 17.51
CA THR A 50 -8.50 -7.97 17.69
C THR A 50 -9.77 -7.27 17.19
N VAL A 51 -10.31 -7.75 16.06
CA VAL A 51 -11.62 -7.32 15.59
C VAL A 51 -12.62 -8.30 16.18
N ASN A 52 -13.20 -7.94 17.32
CA ASN A 52 -14.33 -8.69 17.87
C ASN A 52 -15.54 -8.43 16.96
N ALA A 53 -15.77 -9.30 15.98
CA ALA A 53 -17.09 -9.42 15.37
C ALA A 53 -18.02 -10.02 16.42
N ALA A 54 -19.21 -9.43 16.61
CA ALA A 54 -20.19 -10.06 17.48
C ALA A 54 -20.66 -11.37 16.84
N ASN A 55 -20.87 -12.39 17.67
CA ASN A 55 -21.48 -13.65 17.23
C ASN A 55 -22.98 -13.60 17.55
N PHE A 56 -23.78 -14.35 16.79
CA PHE A 56 -25.19 -14.53 17.12
C PHE A 56 -25.32 -15.45 18.34
N GLU A 57 -26.01 -14.99 19.37
CA GLU A 57 -26.21 -15.74 20.63
C GLU A 57 -27.69 -16.11 20.86
N GLY A 58 -28.56 -15.88 19.87
CA GLY A 58 -29.98 -16.24 19.91
C GLY A 58 -30.26 -17.69 19.55
N ASP A 59 -31.54 -18.06 19.52
CA ASP A 59 -31.97 -19.39 19.09
C ASP A 59 -31.67 -19.60 17.60
N ILE A 60 -30.93 -20.67 17.28
CA ILE A 60 -30.57 -21.03 15.90
C ILE A 60 -31.78 -21.43 15.04
N LEU A 61 -32.91 -21.78 15.68
CA LEU A 61 -34.15 -22.10 14.98
C LEU A 61 -34.99 -20.85 14.69
N ASP A 62 -34.68 -19.71 15.34
CA ASP A 62 -35.32 -18.43 15.06
C ASP A 62 -34.61 -17.71 13.91
N HIS A 63 -35.06 -18.03 12.70
CA HIS A 63 -34.54 -17.43 11.47
C HIS A 63 -34.69 -15.90 11.45
N GLN A 64 -35.77 -15.36 12.02
CA GLN A 64 -35.99 -13.92 12.00
C GLN A 64 -34.99 -13.20 12.92
N ALA A 65 -34.77 -13.74 14.13
CA ALA A 65 -33.76 -13.21 15.04
C ALA A 65 -32.35 -13.21 14.43
N TYR A 66 -32.00 -14.26 13.67
CA TYR A 66 -30.74 -14.32 12.96
C TYR A 66 -30.61 -13.24 11.86
N LEU A 67 -31.66 -13.03 11.07
CA LEU A 67 -31.69 -12.00 10.04
C LEU A 67 -31.54 -10.60 10.63
N ASP A 68 -32.26 -10.31 11.70
CA ASP A 68 -32.21 -9.01 12.38
C ASP A 68 -30.82 -8.73 12.95
N PHE A 69 -30.20 -9.74 13.59
CA PHE A 69 -28.83 -9.67 14.05
C PHE A 69 -27.84 -9.37 12.90
N HIS A 70 -27.97 -10.08 11.76
CA HIS A 70 -27.08 -9.87 10.62
C HIS A 70 -27.25 -8.45 10.04
N ASN A 71 -28.49 -7.97 9.91
CA ASN A 71 -28.77 -6.61 9.48
C ASN A 71 -28.14 -5.58 10.43
N GLU A 72 -28.26 -5.79 11.74
CA GLU A 72 -27.64 -4.92 12.74
C GLU A 72 -26.11 -4.90 12.62
N GLN A 73 -25.46 -6.06 12.45
CA GLN A 73 -24.01 -6.12 12.26
C GLN A 73 -23.57 -5.35 11.00
N GLN A 74 -24.33 -5.49 9.91
CA GLN A 74 -24.07 -4.76 8.68
C GLN A 74 -24.19 -3.25 8.88
N THR A 75 -25.27 -2.78 9.51
CA THR A 75 -25.45 -1.35 9.82
C THR A 75 -24.33 -0.81 10.71
N ARG A 76 -23.92 -1.57 11.75
CA ARG A 76 -22.80 -1.19 12.63
C ARG A 76 -21.49 -1.09 11.85
N LEU A 77 -21.23 -1.99 10.91
CA LEU A 77 -20.05 -1.95 10.06
C LEU A 77 -20.04 -0.69 9.17
N GLU A 78 -21.17 -0.39 8.54
CA GLU A 78 -21.34 0.79 7.69
C GLU A 78 -21.13 2.09 8.47
N GLN A 79 -21.69 2.21 9.67
CA GLN A 79 -21.50 3.38 10.54
C GLN A 79 -20.03 3.56 10.95
N ARG A 80 -19.35 2.46 11.31
CA ARG A 80 -17.92 2.50 11.64
C ARG A 80 -17.07 2.96 10.46
N PHE A 81 -17.45 2.55 9.24
CA PHE A 81 -16.81 3.06 8.03
C PHE A 81 -17.01 4.56 7.89
N VAL A 82 -18.25 5.07 8.02
CA VAL A 82 -18.57 6.50 7.89
C VAL A 82 -17.73 7.35 8.86
N ILE A 83 -17.67 6.94 10.14
CA ILE A 83 -16.89 7.64 11.16
C ILE A 83 -15.40 7.65 10.80
N ALA A 84 -14.83 6.49 10.45
CA ALA A 84 -13.42 6.39 10.10
C ALA A 84 -13.07 7.15 8.81
N ALA A 85 -13.99 7.15 7.83
CA ALA A 85 -13.82 7.88 6.57
C ALA A 85 -13.76 9.39 6.81
N LYS A 86 -14.64 9.93 7.66
CA LYS A 86 -14.67 11.36 8.00
C LYS A 86 -13.31 11.87 8.49
N GLU A 87 -12.74 11.22 9.49
CA GLU A 87 -11.42 11.60 10.04
C GLU A 87 -10.31 11.46 9.00
N LYS A 88 -10.36 10.38 8.21
CA LYS A 88 -9.34 10.09 7.20
C LYS A 88 -9.38 11.08 6.04
N ILE A 89 -10.56 11.49 5.59
CA ILE A 89 -10.73 12.50 4.53
C ILE A 89 -10.10 13.82 4.95
N VAL A 90 -10.39 14.31 6.16
CA VAL A 90 -9.78 15.55 6.69
C VAL A 90 -8.25 15.47 6.70
N LYS A 91 -7.69 14.34 7.13
CA LYS A 91 -6.23 14.14 7.11
C LYS A 91 -5.67 14.15 5.68
N LEU A 92 -6.34 13.49 4.74
CA LEU A 92 -5.90 13.40 3.34
C LEU A 92 -5.97 14.76 2.64
N GLU A 93 -7.00 15.56 2.90
CA GLU A 93 -7.11 16.92 2.35
C GLU A 93 -5.98 17.83 2.84
N ASN A 94 -5.65 17.75 4.13
CA ASN A 94 -4.49 18.47 4.68
C ASN A 94 -3.17 18.02 4.04
N LEU A 95 -2.99 16.73 3.77
CA LEU A 95 -1.79 16.22 3.10
C LEU A 95 -1.74 16.63 1.64
N LEU A 96 -2.88 16.65 0.95
CA LEU A 96 -2.99 17.12 -0.42
C LEU A 96 -2.56 18.60 -0.52
N GLU A 97 -3.02 19.43 0.41
CA GLU A 97 -2.65 20.85 0.43
C GLU A 97 -1.15 21.05 0.67
N LYS A 98 -0.56 20.31 1.63
CA LYS A 98 0.90 20.29 1.80
C LYS A 98 1.61 19.84 0.53
N GLY A 99 1.08 18.81 -0.14
CA GLY A 99 1.59 18.32 -1.42
C GLY A 99 1.62 19.41 -2.50
N ARG A 100 0.59 20.25 -2.58
CA ARG A 100 0.57 21.42 -3.49
C ARG A 100 1.67 22.42 -3.15
N GLN A 101 1.80 22.76 -1.87
CA GLN A 101 2.81 23.71 -1.40
C GLN A 101 4.24 23.23 -1.65
N HIS A 102 4.47 21.92 -1.60
CA HIS A 102 5.77 21.30 -1.89
C HIS A 102 6.00 21.00 -3.39
N GLY A 103 5.09 21.41 -4.27
CA GLY A 103 5.27 21.28 -5.72
C GLY A 103 5.13 19.84 -6.24
N LEU A 104 4.29 19.02 -5.62
CA LEU A 104 3.99 17.69 -6.17
C LEU A 104 3.48 17.78 -7.62
N PRO A 105 3.84 16.81 -8.48
CA PRO A 105 3.35 16.79 -9.86
C PRO A 105 1.82 16.82 -9.94
N GLN A 106 1.30 17.55 -10.92
CA GLN A 106 -0.16 17.69 -11.10
C GLN A 106 -0.88 16.34 -11.26
N THR A 107 -0.23 15.35 -11.88
CA THR A 107 -0.79 14.00 -12.02
C THR A 107 -1.00 13.32 -10.67
N GLN A 108 -0.06 13.47 -9.74
CA GLN A 108 -0.16 12.91 -8.39
C GLN A 108 -1.20 13.65 -7.55
N LEU A 109 -1.27 14.98 -7.71
CA LEU A 109 -2.30 15.80 -7.08
C LEU A 109 -3.70 15.38 -7.55
N GLN A 110 -3.87 15.14 -8.86
CA GLN A 110 -5.15 14.71 -9.43
C GLN A 110 -5.54 13.31 -8.94
N GLU A 111 -4.60 12.37 -8.93
CA GLU A 111 -4.85 11.03 -8.42
C GLU A 111 -5.32 11.06 -6.95
N ALA A 112 -4.73 11.92 -6.12
CA ALA A 112 -5.15 12.10 -4.74
C ALA A 112 -6.55 12.73 -4.63
N ILE A 113 -6.86 13.74 -5.44
CA ILE A 113 -8.19 14.38 -5.50
C ILE A 113 -9.26 13.34 -5.85
N ASP A 114 -9.03 12.53 -6.89
CA ASP A 114 -9.99 11.54 -7.36
C ASP A 114 -10.25 10.47 -6.28
N LYS A 115 -9.19 10.01 -5.61
CA LYS A 115 -9.30 9.04 -4.51
C LYS A 115 -10.08 9.61 -3.31
N ILE A 116 -9.84 10.88 -2.95
CA ILE A 116 -10.60 11.55 -1.89
C ILE A 116 -12.08 11.67 -2.28
N ALA A 117 -12.38 11.99 -3.54
CA ALA A 117 -13.75 12.09 -4.05
C ALA A 117 -14.50 10.76 -3.95
N VAL A 118 -13.86 9.64 -4.29
CA VAL A 118 -14.45 8.31 -4.13
C VAL A 118 -14.79 8.00 -2.67
N LEU A 119 -13.90 8.34 -1.73
CA LEU A 119 -14.15 8.14 -0.30
C LEU A 119 -15.33 8.98 0.20
N LYS A 120 -15.40 10.25 -0.21
CA LYS A 120 -16.54 11.13 0.11
C LYS A 120 -17.86 10.60 -0.44
N ASN A 121 -17.87 10.13 -1.68
CA ASN A 121 -19.06 9.55 -2.30
C ASN A 121 -19.53 8.29 -1.56
N MET A 122 -18.61 7.41 -1.17
CA MET A 122 -18.95 6.22 -0.38
C MET A 122 -19.50 6.61 1.00
N GLN A 123 -18.88 7.57 1.68
CA GLN A 123 -19.37 8.07 2.96
C GLN A 123 -20.81 8.60 2.85
N ALA A 124 -21.08 9.50 1.90
CA ALA A 124 -22.40 10.08 1.70
C ALA A 124 -23.47 9.02 1.33
N LYS A 125 -23.09 8.02 0.52
CA LYS A 125 -23.97 6.90 0.17
C LYS A 125 -24.37 6.08 1.41
N LEU A 126 -23.44 5.87 2.35
CA LEU A 126 -23.72 5.11 3.57
C LEU A 126 -24.48 5.95 4.61
N GLU A 127 -24.22 7.26 4.69
CA GLU A 127 -24.98 8.19 5.55
C GLU A 127 -26.45 8.30 5.12
N SER A 128 -26.71 8.39 3.81
CA SER A 128 -28.08 8.44 3.27
C SER A 128 -28.84 7.13 3.41
N LYS A 129 -28.14 5.97 3.39
CA LYS A 129 -28.75 4.66 3.67
C LYS A 129 -29.24 4.55 5.12
N GLY A 130 -28.56 5.18 6.08
CA GLY A 130 -28.95 5.15 7.50
C GLY A 130 -29.99 6.19 7.92
N SER A 131 -30.44 7.07 7.01
CA SER A 131 -31.39 8.15 7.29
C SER A 131 -32.82 7.90 6.78
N ASN A 132 -33.12 6.69 6.29
CA ASN A 132 -34.45 6.25 5.87
C ASN A 132 -35.05 5.24 6.83
#